data_AF-A0A4Z0Q1D8-F1
#
_entry.id   AF-A0A4Z0Q1D8-F1
#
_cell.length_a   1.000
_cell.length_b   1.000
_cell.length_c   1.000
_cell.angle_alpha   90.00
_cell.angle_beta   90.00
_cell.angle_gamma   90.00
#
_symmetry.space_group_name_H-M   'P 1'
#
loop_
_entity.id
_entity.type
_entity.pdbx_description
1 polymer ?
#
loop_
_entity_poly.entity_id
_entity_poly.type
_entity_poly.pdbx_seq_one_letter_code
_entity_poly.pdbx_strand_id
1 'polypeptide(L)'
;MPRIMRVLEHSILTIGDQQGTGEERAEFRESHFEALLRYHRTGPGRRYYDVRHRAIRFKHYVGVVQAGDLTIEVLPKADAVPDAATAPNEDFDRWRRLLLRLLAEAGLLPVDSLHTALLHERPHSLLDLYLALFLTEVEHLLRRGLVKRYRAHEGQVKALKGTLLFGQHLSRNAVHRERFYTRHQTYDHDHLLHRLLRQALALLPTLTPHPGLRGRAARALLAWPELPAVRPTAALFARLRYDRKTAAYRPALRIARLLLLRLSPDLHSGPQDLVALFFNMNRIWERYLLRTIRRLAPADWHVGKPPKCVFWQDAAGTTVSRMQPDIVLEHPAHGCLVLDAKWKRPDGYYAEDDLRQLFAYAHQFGATRVRLLYPQPGTESGVEGLFARPLFVEGAGAHPIHCGISYVRVGHEPAAGLATDVDPVSNLLRCSLTQDLATWLPGGAGLSGADAG
;
A
#
# COMPACT_ATOMS: atom_id res chain seq x y z
N MET A 1 7.62 -13.71 24.99
CA MET A 1 7.78 -13.32 23.58
C MET A 1 6.41 -13.35 22.90
N PRO A 2 6.11 -12.47 21.92
CA PRO A 2 4.84 -12.54 21.21
C PRO A 2 4.77 -13.88 20.46
N ARG A 3 3.66 -14.60 20.64
CA ARG A 3 3.40 -15.84 19.90
C ARG A 3 2.95 -15.47 18.50
N ILE A 4 3.56 -16.04 17.47
CA ILE A 4 3.29 -15.65 16.09
C ILE A 4 2.69 -16.84 15.34
N MET A 5 1.59 -16.58 14.66
CA MET A 5 0.95 -17.50 13.75
C MET A 5 0.91 -16.89 12.36
N ARG A 6 1.35 -17.64 11.36
CA ARG A 6 1.41 -17.21 9.97
C ARG A 6 0.37 -17.99 9.19
N VAL A 7 -0.49 -17.23 8.52
CA VAL A 7 -1.57 -17.74 7.69
C VAL A 7 -1.53 -17.04 6.34
N LEU A 8 -2.34 -17.49 5.42
CA LEU A 8 -2.40 -16.95 4.07
C LEU A 8 -3.72 -16.21 3.88
N GLU A 9 -3.77 -15.30 2.92
CA GLU A 9 -5.06 -14.81 2.45
C GLU A 9 -5.95 -15.97 1.98
N HIS A 10 -7.26 -15.85 2.15
CA HIS A 10 -8.25 -16.90 1.89
C HIS A 10 -8.17 -18.17 2.75
N SER A 11 -7.18 -18.32 3.63
CA SER A 11 -7.11 -19.47 4.54
C SER A 11 -8.09 -19.32 5.71
N ILE A 12 -8.37 -20.46 6.35
CA ILE A 12 -9.21 -20.55 7.55
C ILE A 12 -8.31 -20.78 8.75
N LEU A 13 -8.58 -20.06 9.84
CA LEU A 13 -7.96 -20.26 11.14
C LEU A 13 -9.02 -20.69 12.16
N THR A 14 -8.83 -21.87 12.75
CA THR A 14 -9.79 -22.57 13.61
C THR A 14 -9.28 -22.63 15.05
N ILE A 15 -10.19 -22.51 16.02
CA ILE A 15 -9.82 -22.60 17.45
C ILE A 15 -9.18 -23.97 17.72
N GLY A 16 -7.97 -23.96 18.27
CA GLY A 16 -7.13 -25.14 18.48
C GLY A 16 -5.98 -25.28 17.48
N ASP A 17 -5.97 -24.50 16.40
CA ASP A 17 -4.84 -24.47 15.45
C ASP A 17 -3.56 -24.05 16.17
N GLN A 18 -2.46 -24.72 15.84
CA GLN A 18 -1.17 -24.53 16.49
C GLN A 18 -0.04 -24.45 15.46
N GLN A 19 0.94 -23.61 15.74
CA GLN A 19 2.10 -23.41 14.87
C GLN A 19 3.36 -23.19 15.70
N GLY A 20 4.49 -23.70 15.22
CA GLY A 20 5.78 -23.64 15.91
C GLY A 20 5.99 -24.78 16.91
N THR A 21 7.17 -24.81 17.53
CA THR A 21 7.61 -25.87 18.46
C THR A 21 8.19 -25.27 19.74
N GLY A 22 8.08 -25.99 20.85
CA GLY A 22 8.68 -25.57 22.13
C GLY A 22 8.03 -24.31 22.73
N GLU A 23 8.85 -23.41 23.29
CA GLU A 23 8.40 -22.17 23.95
C GLU A 23 7.76 -21.15 22.99
N GLU A 24 8.02 -21.27 21.68
CA GLU A 24 7.47 -20.40 20.63
C GLU A 24 6.13 -20.91 20.06
N ARG A 25 5.60 -22.04 20.57
CA ARG A 25 4.33 -22.59 20.10
C ARG A 25 3.20 -21.58 20.28
N ALA A 26 2.64 -21.16 19.15
CA ALA A 26 1.45 -20.34 19.06
C ALA A 26 0.21 -21.25 18.96
N GLU A 27 -0.87 -20.83 19.60
CA GLU A 27 -2.15 -21.53 19.59
C GLU A 27 -3.28 -20.51 19.40
N PHE A 28 -4.21 -20.80 18.50
CA PHE A 28 -5.41 -19.98 18.31
C PHE A 28 -6.49 -20.40 19.31
N ARG A 29 -6.66 -19.60 20.38
CA ARG A 29 -7.56 -19.88 21.51
C ARG A 29 -8.88 -19.14 21.36
N GLU A 30 -9.87 -19.56 22.14
CA GLU A 30 -11.19 -18.90 22.23
C GLU A 30 -11.06 -17.40 22.54
N SER A 31 -10.13 -17.01 23.41
CA SER A 31 -9.85 -15.60 23.73
C SER A 31 -9.42 -14.77 22.51
N HIS A 32 -8.63 -15.36 21.60
CA HIS A 32 -8.18 -14.70 20.37
C HIS A 32 -9.34 -14.57 19.37
N PHE A 33 -10.16 -15.63 19.26
CA PHE A 33 -11.37 -15.63 18.45
C PHE A 33 -12.36 -14.54 18.91
N GLU A 34 -12.62 -14.43 20.20
CA GLU A 34 -13.53 -13.41 20.76
C GLU A 34 -13.02 -11.97 20.52
N ALA A 35 -11.71 -11.74 20.63
CA ALA A 35 -11.12 -10.44 20.29
C ALA A 35 -11.34 -10.07 18.82
N LEU A 36 -11.13 -11.01 17.90
CA LEU A 36 -11.40 -10.83 16.47
C LEU A 36 -12.90 -10.70 16.17
N LEU A 37 -13.76 -11.39 16.92
CA LEU A 37 -15.21 -11.27 16.79
C LEU A 37 -15.69 -9.87 17.21
N ARG A 38 -15.16 -9.34 18.32
CA ARG A 38 -15.44 -7.95 18.75
C ARG A 38 -15.01 -6.96 17.67
N TYR A 39 -13.81 -7.10 17.10
CA TYR A 39 -13.35 -6.23 16.01
C TYR A 39 -14.17 -6.37 14.72
N HIS A 40 -14.71 -7.56 14.45
CA HIS A 40 -15.65 -7.75 13.35
C HIS A 40 -16.98 -7.02 13.60
N ARG A 41 -17.48 -7.03 14.84
CA ARG A 41 -18.72 -6.35 15.24
C ARG A 41 -18.63 -4.83 15.15
N THR A 42 -17.46 -4.22 15.37
CA THR A 42 -17.30 -2.75 15.23
C THR A 42 -17.46 -2.24 13.79
N GLY A 43 -17.40 -3.13 12.79
CA GLY A 43 -17.61 -2.81 11.37
C GLY A 43 -16.33 -2.91 10.52
N PRO A 44 -15.20 -2.24 10.88
CA PRO A 44 -13.95 -2.34 10.14
C PRO A 44 -13.43 -3.77 9.94
N GLY A 45 -13.58 -4.66 10.93
CA GLY A 45 -13.11 -6.05 10.85
C GLY A 45 -13.76 -6.86 9.71
N ARG A 46 -15.01 -6.56 9.33
CA ARG A 46 -15.75 -7.23 8.24
C ARG A 46 -15.06 -7.13 6.88
N ARG A 47 -14.13 -6.17 6.73
CA ARG A 47 -13.36 -5.98 5.49
C ARG A 47 -12.27 -7.02 5.32
N TYR A 48 -11.72 -7.54 6.42
CA TYR A 48 -10.48 -8.32 6.41
C TYR A 48 -10.73 -9.83 6.48
N TYR A 49 -11.79 -10.25 7.15
CA TYR A 49 -12.13 -11.66 7.32
C TYR A 49 -13.64 -11.85 7.51
N ASP A 50 -14.10 -13.07 7.28
CA ASP A 50 -15.44 -13.56 7.61
C ASP A 50 -15.39 -14.45 8.85
N VAL A 51 -16.41 -14.33 9.70
CA VAL A 51 -16.57 -15.19 10.89
C VAL A 51 -17.32 -16.46 10.51
N ARG A 52 -16.81 -17.62 10.93
CA ARG A 52 -17.41 -18.95 10.80
C ARG A 52 -17.60 -19.57 12.19
N HIS A 53 -18.23 -20.74 12.28
CA HIS A 53 -18.36 -21.44 13.55
C HIS A 53 -16.97 -21.85 14.06
N ARG A 54 -16.53 -21.27 15.19
CA ARG A 54 -15.22 -21.52 15.82
C ARG A 54 -14.02 -21.28 14.89
N ALA A 55 -14.18 -20.45 13.87
CA ALA A 55 -13.14 -20.21 12.87
C ALA A 55 -13.27 -18.83 12.20
N ILE A 56 -12.18 -18.37 11.60
CA ILE A 56 -12.09 -17.10 10.87
C ILE A 56 -11.52 -17.39 9.49
N ARG A 57 -12.20 -16.94 8.44
CA ARG A 57 -11.72 -17.03 7.05
C ARG A 57 -11.18 -15.68 6.61
N PHE A 58 -9.90 -15.59 6.30
CA PHE A 58 -9.32 -14.34 5.80
C PHE A 58 -9.78 -14.05 4.36
N LYS A 59 -9.84 -12.77 4.00
CA LYS A 59 -10.12 -12.31 2.61
C LYS A 59 -8.80 -12.01 1.90
N HIS A 60 -8.84 -11.26 0.80
CA HIS A 60 -7.68 -10.78 0.01
C HIS A 60 -6.86 -9.67 0.68
N TYR A 61 -6.88 -9.60 2.02
CA TYR A 61 -6.14 -8.61 2.79
C TYR A 61 -4.99 -9.28 3.52
N VAL A 62 -3.81 -8.70 3.38
CA VAL A 62 -2.57 -9.18 4.00
C VAL A 62 -2.05 -8.18 5.00
N GLY A 63 -1.22 -8.62 5.93
CA GLY A 63 -0.64 -7.78 6.96
C GLY A 63 -0.62 -8.51 8.28
N VAL A 64 -1.03 -7.83 9.35
CA VAL A 64 -0.87 -8.34 10.72
C VAL A 64 -2.05 -7.91 11.59
N VAL A 65 -2.49 -8.82 12.45
CA VAL A 65 -3.42 -8.54 13.53
C VAL A 65 -2.91 -9.15 14.83
N GLN A 66 -2.79 -8.33 15.87
CA GLN A 66 -2.48 -8.76 17.22
C GLN A 66 -3.78 -8.84 18.02
N ALA A 67 -4.05 -10.00 18.60
CA ALA A 67 -5.18 -10.29 19.46
C ALA A 67 -4.66 -10.80 20.81
N GLY A 68 -4.49 -9.89 21.79
CA GLY A 68 -3.86 -10.21 23.06
C GLY A 68 -2.37 -10.58 22.90
N ASP A 69 -1.99 -11.78 23.33
CA ASP A 69 -0.62 -12.32 23.25
C ASP A 69 -0.29 -13.00 21.92
N LEU A 70 -1.30 -13.20 21.05
CA LEU A 70 -1.12 -13.80 19.73
C LEU A 70 -1.04 -12.73 18.63
N THR A 71 0.00 -12.83 17.81
CA THR A 71 0.16 -12.05 16.57
C THR A 71 -0.09 -12.95 15.37
N ILE A 72 -1.06 -12.61 14.54
CA ILE A 72 -1.40 -13.34 13.31
C ILE A 72 -0.90 -12.53 12.12
N GLU A 73 0.04 -13.10 11.37
CA GLU A 73 0.51 -12.56 10.09
C GLU A 73 -0.27 -13.21 8.94
N VAL A 74 -0.97 -12.40 8.16
CA VAL A 74 -1.68 -12.86 6.96
C VAL A 74 -0.82 -12.50 5.75
N LEU A 75 -0.31 -13.51 5.07
CA LEU A 75 0.65 -13.36 3.98
C LEU A 75 -0.01 -13.58 2.61
N PRO A 76 0.50 -12.93 1.56
CA PRO A 76 -0.03 -13.12 0.21
C PRO A 76 0.21 -14.54 -0.27
N LYS A 77 -0.67 -15.05 -1.13
CA LYS A 77 -0.42 -16.31 -1.81
C LYS A 77 -0.98 -16.32 -3.22
N ALA A 78 -0.12 -15.98 -4.17
CA ALA A 78 -0.46 -15.95 -5.60
C ALA A 78 -0.70 -17.35 -6.20
N ASP A 79 -0.18 -18.41 -5.56
CA ASP A 79 -0.21 -19.80 -6.05
C ASP A 79 -1.21 -20.72 -5.32
N ALA A 80 -1.92 -20.20 -4.32
CA ALA A 80 -2.92 -20.94 -3.57
C ALA A 80 -4.17 -21.24 -4.41
N VAL A 81 -4.67 -22.47 -4.23
CA VAL A 81 -6.06 -22.80 -4.49
C VAL A 81 -6.89 -22.23 -3.31
N PRO A 82 -7.99 -21.50 -3.57
CA PRO A 82 -8.86 -20.99 -2.52
C PRO A 82 -9.36 -22.09 -1.56
N ASP A 83 -9.53 -21.76 -0.28
CA ASP A 83 -10.08 -22.64 0.76
C ASP A 83 -9.27 -23.92 1.09
N ALA A 84 -8.02 -24.02 0.62
CA ALA A 84 -7.08 -25.05 1.06
C ALA A 84 -6.52 -24.74 2.46
N ALA A 85 -6.32 -25.78 3.26
CA ALA A 85 -5.54 -25.65 4.50
C ALA A 85 -4.09 -25.26 4.16
N THR A 86 -3.50 -24.40 4.98
CA THR A 86 -2.10 -23.99 4.84
C THR A 86 -1.19 -25.22 4.90
N ALA A 87 -0.36 -25.43 3.88
CA ALA A 87 0.49 -26.61 3.84
C ALA A 87 1.61 -26.50 4.90
N PRO A 88 1.96 -27.59 5.60
CA PRO A 88 2.95 -27.56 6.69
C PRO A 88 4.37 -27.15 6.26
N ASN A 89 4.68 -27.19 4.95
CA ASN A 89 6.00 -26.88 4.38
C ASN A 89 6.06 -25.52 3.66
N GLU A 90 5.16 -24.59 3.95
CA GLU A 90 5.18 -23.28 3.30
C GLU A 90 6.33 -22.40 3.75
N ASP A 91 7.07 -21.83 2.78
CA ASP A 91 8.08 -20.82 3.02
C ASP A 91 7.42 -19.45 3.27
N PHE A 92 6.86 -19.28 4.47
CA PHE A 92 6.27 -18.01 4.90
C PHE A 92 7.28 -16.86 4.91
N ASP A 93 8.56 -17.15 5.11
CA ASP A 93 9.59 -16.11 5.12
C ASP A 93 9.79 -15.52 3.72
N ARG A 94 9.70 -16.35 2.67
CA ARG A 94 9.65 -15.89 1.28
C ARG A 94 8.44 -14.99 1.04
N TRP A 95 7.23 -15.42 1.40
CA TRP A 95 6.02 -14.60 1.18
C TRP A 95 6.06 -13.28 1.95
N ARG A 96 6.60 -13.29 3.16
CA ARG A 96 6.85 -12.08 3.96
C ARG A 96 7.83 -11.14 3.25
N ARG A 97 8.97 -11.64 2.75
CA ARG A 97 9.93 -10.82 1.98
C ARG A 97 9.30 -10.26 0.70
N LEU A 98 8.56 -11.07 -0.05
CA LEU A 98 7.87 -10.64 -1.27
C LEU A 98 6.84 -9.54 -0.98
N LEU A 99 6.01 -9.72 0.05
CA LEU A 99 5.03 -8.72 0.47
C LEU A 99 5.70 -7.37 0.74
N LEU A 100 6.78 -7.36 1.52
CA LEU A 100 7.49 -6.14 1.89
C LEU A 100 8.07 -5.43 0.66
N ARG A 101 8.64 -6.18 -0.28
CA ARG A 101 9.15 -5.64 -1.54
C ARG A 101 8.02 -5.10 -2.42
N LEU A 102 6.91 -5.81 -2.57
CA LEU A 102 5.73 -5.35 -3.28
C LEU A 102 5.18 -4.05 -2.67
N LEU A 103 5.11 -3.96 -1.34
CA LEU A 103 4.70 -2.75 -0.63
C LEU A 103 5.66 -1.58 -0.89
N ALA A 104 6.97 -1.83 -0.90
CA ALA A 104 7.98 -0.82 -1.17
C ALA A 104 7.90 -0.30 -2.62
N GLU A 105 7.77 -1.20 -3.59
CA GLU A 105 7.67 -0.83 -5.00
C GLU A 105 6.33 -0.23 -5.40
N ALA A 106 5.23 -0.72 -4.84
CA ALA A 106 3.94 -0.03 -4.87
C ALA A 106 4.02 1.34 -4.18
N GLY A 107 5.09 1.63 -3.44
CA GLY A 107 5.32 2.91 -2.77
C GLY A 107 4.38 3.16 -1.61
N LEU A 108 4.04 2.10 -0.90
CA LEU A 108 3.45 2.18 0.41
C LEU A 108 4.55 2.30 1.48
N LEU A 109 5.72 1.69 1.24
CA LEU A 109 6.91 1.81 2.09
C LEU A 109 8.06 2.53 1.37
N PRO A 110 9.02 3.10 2.10
CA PRO A 110 10.31 3.53 1.55
C PRO A 110 11.21 2.31 1.27
N VAL A 111 11.79 2.25 0.06
CA VAL A 111 12.60 1.11 -0.41
C VAL A 111 13.94 1.04 0.33
N ASP A 112 14.63 2.17 0.49
CA ASP A 112 15.98 2.22 1.09
C ASP A 112 15.96 1.77 2.55
N SER A 113 14.98 2.25 3.33
CA SER A 113 14.80 1.90 4.74
C SER A 113 14.51 0.40 4.93
N LEU A 114 13.78 -0.21 3.98
CA LEU A 114 13.42 -1.62 4.03
C LEU A 114 14.67 -2.50 4.08
N HIS A 115 15.68 -2.19 3.28
CA HIS A 115 16.91 -2.95 3.23
C HIS A 115 17.67 -2.92 4.57
N THR A 116 17.87 -1.72 5.14
CA THR A 116 18.56 -1.56 6.43
C THR A 116 17.82 -2.28 7.55
N ALA A 117 16.48 -2.19 7.59
CA ALA A 117 15.71 -2.87 8.64
C ALA A 117 15.78 -4.39 8.53
N LEU A 118 15.75 -4.95 7.31
CA LEU A 118 15.89 -6.39 7.08
C LEU A 118 17.29 -6.93 7.40
N LEU A 119 18.32 -6.09 7.36
CA LEU A 119 19.70 -6.46 7.70
C LEU A 119 20.02 -6.35 9.19
N HIS A 120 19.48 -5.34 9.88
CA HIS A 120 19.92 -4.99 11.23
C HIS A 120 19.05 -5.57 12.35
N GLU A 121 17.81 -5.95 12.04
CA GLU A 121 16.89 -6.54 13.01
C GLU A 121 16.28 -7.82 12.43
N ARG A 122 16.15 -8.87 13.25
CA ARG A 122 15.23 -9.97 12.97
C ARG A 122 13.88 -9.60 13.60
N PRO A 123 13.02 -8.83 12.91
CA PRO A 123 11.74 -8.44 13.50
C PRO A 123 10.94 -9.69 13.82
N HIS A 124 10.41 -9.75 15.05
CA HIS A 124 9.55 -10.86 15.46
C HIS A 124 8.30 -10.91 14.59
N SER A 125 7.68 -9.75 14.32
CA SER A 125 6.50 -9.66 13.47
C SER A 125 6.61 -8.63 12.34
N LEU A 126 5.72 -8.72 11.35
CA LEU A 126 5.49 -7.69 10.33
C LEU A 126 5.20 -6.33 10.96
N LEU A 127 4.46 -6.30 12.09
CA LEU A 127 4.20 -5.06 12.82
C LEU A 127 5.50 -4.45 13.31
N ASP A 128 6.32 -5.24 14.01
CA ASP A 128 7.62 -4.80 14.53
C ASP A 128 8.53 -4.27 13.42
N LEU A 129 8.51 -4.89 12.24
CA LEU A 129 9.25 -4.40 11.09
C LEU A 129 8.79 -3.00 10.65
N TYR A 130 7.48 -2.77 10.54
CA TYR A 130 6.97 -1.43 10.19
C TYR A 130 7.35 -0.38 11.24
N LEU A 131 7.34 -0.75 12.51
CA LEU A 131 7.76 0.10 13.61
C LEU A 131 9.26 0.40 13.58
N ALA A 132 10.09 -0.62 13.33
CA ALA A 132 11.54 -0.48 13.16
C ALA A 132 11.88 0.43 11.98
N LEU A 133 11.19 0.27 10.84
CA LEU A 133 11.34 1.15 9.68
C LEU A 133 11.02 2.60 10.01
N PHE A 134 9.92 2.83 10.72
CA PHE A 134 9.54 4.17 11.14
C PHE A 134 10.60 4.80 12.06
N LEU A 135 11.08 4.03 13.05
CA LEU A 135 12.08 4.50 13.99
C LEU A 135 13.41 4.83 13.30
N THR A 136 13.85 4.00 12.37
CA THR A 136 15.08 4.25 11.60
C THR A 136 14.99 5.58 10.85
N GLU A 137 13.85 5.89 10.23
CA GLU A 137 13.63 7.16 9.55
C GLU A 137 13.54 8.36 10.52
N VAL A 138 12.87 8.20 11.67
CA VAL A 138 12.81 9.24 12.72
C VAL A 138 14.18 9.54 13.29
N GLU A 139 14.97 8.50 13.61
CA GLU A 139 16.32 8.63 14.12
C GLU A 139 17.25 9.27 13.08
N HIS A 140 17.08 8.96 11.80
CA HIS A 140 17.79 9.65 10.72
C HIS A 140 17.48 11.15 10.69
N LEU A 141 16.21 11.55 10.84
CA LEU A 141 15.81 12.95 10.92
C LEU A 141 16.39 13.66 12.15
N LEU A 142 16.41 12.99 13.30
CA LEU A 142 17.00 13.52 14.53
C LEU A 142 18.51 13.75 14.37
N ARG A 143 19.24 12.78 13.80
CA ARG A 143 20.69 12.92 13.53
C ARG A 143 21.00 14.05 12.55
N ARG A 144 20.15 14.24 11.54
CA ARG A 144 20.29 15.30 10.54
C ARG A 144 19.95 16.69 11.09
N GLY A 145 19.18 16.75 12.18
CA GLY A 145 18.65 17.98 12.76
C GLY A 145 17.27 18.34 12.20
N LEU A 146 16.36 18.71 13.11
CA LEU A 146 14.99 19.04 12.76
C LEU A 146 14.89 20.44 12.12
N VAL A 147 14.07 20.55 11.07
CA VAL A 147 13.90 21.82 10.35
C VAL A 147 13.11 22.80 11.22
N LYS A 148 13.51 24.07 11.19
CA LYS A 148 12.74 25.18 11.77
C LYS A 148 12.08 25.99 10.65
N ARG A 149 10.94 26.63 10.93
CA ARG A 149 10.29 27.58 10.01
C ARG A 149 9.74 28.76 10.78
N TYR A 150 9.67 29.88 10.08
CA TYR A 150 8.99 31.07 10.56
C TYR A 150 7.48 30.85 10.55
N ARG A 151 6.85 31.05 11.71
CA ARG A 151 5.40 31.10 11.87
C ARG A 151 5.01 32.48 12.35
N ALA A 152 4.08 33.12 11.64
CA ALA A 152 3.49 34.36 12.10
C ALA A 152 2.53 34.06 13.26
N HIS A 153 2.68 34.81 14.35
CA HIS A 153 1.80 34.82 15.49
C HIS A 153 1.24 36.23 15.65
N GLU A 154 -0.09 36.32 15.70
CA GLU A 154 -0.82 37.56 15.96
C GLU A 154 -1.59 37.39 17.26
N GLY A 155 -1.43 38.32 18.21
CA GLY A 155 -2.16 38.24 19.47
C GLY A 155 -1.71 39.25 20.50
N GLN A 156 -2.28 39.12 21.70
CA GLN A 156 -1.98 39.96 22.85
C GLN A 156 -0.72 39.50 23.55
N VAL A 157 0.21 40.41 23.77
CA VAL A 157 1.46 40.17 24.51
C VAL A 157 1.68 41.27 25.54
N LYS A 158 2.31 40.95 26.67
CA LYS A 158 2.58 41.91 27.75
C LYS A 158 3.78 42.83 27.47
N ALA A 159 4.56 42.54 26.43
CA ALA A 159 5.71 43.31 26.03
C ALA A 159 5.68 43.52 24.51
N LEU A 160 6.10 44.70 24.05
CA LEU A 160 6.13 45.02 22.63
C LEU A 160 7.17 44.16 21.91
N LYS A 161 6.69 43.19 21.12
CA LYS A 161 7.53 42.30 20.29
C LYS A 161 6.96 42.22 18.88
N GLY A 162 7.80 42.49 17.88
CA GLY A 162 7.40 42.53 16.48
C GLY A 162 6.62 43.79 16.12
N THR A 163 5.75 43.69 15.13
CA THR A 163 4.97 44.83 14.61
C THR A 163 3.70 45.02 15.43
N LEU A 164 3.46 46.23 15.95
CA LEU A 164 2.19 46.59 16.58
C LEU A 164 1.09 46.72 15.52
N LEU A 165 -0.02 45.98 15.69
CA LEU A 165 -1.18 46.11 14.81
C LEU A 165 -2.13 47.15 15.39
N PHE A 166 -1.89 48.42 15.07
CA PHE A 166 -2.57 49.57 15.68
C PHE A 166 -4.10 49.46 15.73
N GLY A 167 -4.76 49.07 14.63
CA GLY A 167 -6.22 48.93 14.61
C GLY A 167 -6.75 47.89 15.61
N GLN A 168 -6.13 46.71 15.67
CA GLN A 168 -6.50 45.66 16.63
C GLN A 168 -6.10 46.03 18.07
N HIS A 169 -4.97 46.73 18.24
CA HIS A 169 -4.49 47.18 19.53
C HIS A 169 -5.44 48.21 20.15
N LEU A 170 -5.85 49.24 19.39
CA LEU A 170 -6.79 50.24 19.88
C LEU A 170 -8.15 49.62 20.23
N SER A 171 -8.66 48.73 19.37
CA SER A 171 -9.94 48.04 19.59
C SER A 171 -9.94 47.16 20.84
N ARG A 172 -8.85 46.45 21.13
CA ARG A 172 -8.82 45.45 22.24
C ARG A 172 -8.18 45.96 23.53
N ASN A 173 -7.36 47.00 23.47
CA ASN A 173 -6.52 47.44 24.60
C ASN A 173 -6.72 48.91 24.99
N ALA A 174 -7.79 49.58 24.54
CA ALA A 174 -8.10 50.94 24.96
C ALA A 174 -8.08 51.13 26.50
N VAL A 175 -8.55 50.12 27.24
CA VAL A 175 -8.51 50.04 28.72
C VAL A 175 -7.43 49.12 29.27
N HIS A 176 -6.94 48.14 28.49
CA HIS A 176 -5.89 47.20 28.91
C HIS A 176 -4.50 47.67 28.47
N ARG A 177 -4.02 48.77 29.08
CA ARG A 177 -2.74 49.41 28.74
C ARG A 177 -1.51 48.55 29.04
N GLU A 178 -1.67 47.46 29.80
CA GLU A 178 -0.63 46.49 30.11
C GLU A 178 -0.37 45.48 28.99
N ARG A 179 -1.06 45.59 27.84
CA ARG A 179 -0.99 44.63 26.72
C ARG A 179 -0.80 45.32 25.38
N PHE A 180 -0.11 44.67 24.46
CA PHE A 180 0.08 45.08 23.07
C PHE A 180 -0.51 44.02 22.14
N TYR A 181 -1.26 44.42 21.13
CA TYR A 181 -1.68 43.51 20.06
C TYR A 181 -0.63 43.55 18.95
N THR A 182 0.21 42.53 18.88
CA THR A 182 1.33 42.49 17.94
C THR A 182 1.27 41.32 16.99
N ARG A 183 1.90 41.51 15.83
CA ARG A 183 2.28 40.46 14.89
C ARG A 183 3.78 40.24 14.98
N HIS A 184 4.20 39.05 15.33
CA HIS A 184 5.60 38.67 15.36
C HIS A 184 5.80 37.30 14.72
N GLN A 185 7.04 36.97 14.38
CA GLN A 185 7.38 35.66 13.84
C GLN A 185 8.15 34.85 14.89
N THR A 186 7.82 33.57 15.04
CA THR A 186 8.61 32.60 15.80
C THR A 186 9.33 31.66 14.85
N TYR A 187 10.62 31.40 15.11
CA TYR A 187 11.41 30.43 14.35
C TYR A 187 11.56 29.17 15.20
N ASP A 188 10.62 28.25 15.05
CA ASP A 188 10.46 27.08 15.92
C ASP A 188 10.27 25.78 15.11
N HIS A 189 10.12 24.67 15.83
CA HIS A 189 9.89 23.35 15.26
C HIS A 189 8.40 23.01 15.10
N ASP A 190 7.49 23.95 15.31
CA ASP A 190 6.05 23.70 15.29
C ASP A 190 5.51 23.64 13.85
N HIS A 191 5.61 22.44 13.26
CA HIS A 191 5.14 22.12 11.92
C HIS A 191 4.17 20.97 11.95
N LEU A 192 3.25 20.96 10.99
CA LEU A 192 2.33 19.86 10.78
C LEU A 192 3.06 18.51 10.59
N LEU A 193 4.18 18.50 9.86
CA LEU A 193 5.03 17.33 9.65
C LEU A 193 5.52 16.75 10.99
N HIS A 194 6.01 17.62 11.88
CA HIS A 194 6.54 17.19 13.17
C HIS A 194 5.45 16.78 14.16
N ARG A 195 4.29 17.46 14.14
CA ARG A 195 3.13 17.06 14.96
C ARG A 195 2.68 15.64 14.61
N LEU A 196 2.58 15.32 13.32
CA LEU A 196 2.22 13.98 12.83
C LEU A 196 3.26 12.92 13.23
N LEU A 197 4.56 13.21 13.03
CA LEU A 197 5.63 12.26 13.38
C LEU A 197 5.70 12.01 14.89
N ARG A 198 5.58 13.06 15.71
CA ARG A 198 5.54 12.93 17.17
C ARG A 198 4.37 12.06 17.62
N GLN A 199 3.20 12.26 17.02
CA GLN A 199 2.01 11.47 17.36
C GLN A 199 2.17 10.00 16.99
N ALA A 200 2.70 9.70 15.80
CA ALA A 200 3.04 8.33 15.44
C ALA A 200 4.04 7.72 16.42
N LEU A 201 5.08 8.47 16.79
CA LEU A 201 6.11 8.04 17.74
C LEU A 201 5.57 7.76 19.14
N ALA A 202 4.64 8.59 19.62
CA ALA A 202 3.98 8.41 20.91
C ALA A 202 3.08 7.15 20.97
N LEU A 203 2.59 6.67 19.82
CA LEU A 203 1.80 5.43 19.75
C LEU A 203 2.65 4.16 19.80
N LEU A 204 3.93 4.21 19.37
CA LEU A 204 4.74 2.99 19.26
C LEU A 204 4.77 2.11 20.52
N PRO A 205 4.95 2.66 21.74
CA PRO A 205 5.03 1.84 22.95
C PRO A 205 3.75 1.05 23.25
N THR A 206 2.60 1.46 22.70
CA THR A 206 1.32 0.74 22.87
C THR A 206 1.09 -0.31 21.79
N LEU A 207 1.89 -0.33 20.72
CA LEU A 207 1.70 -1.19 19.55
C LEU A 207 2.61 -2.42 19.56
N THR A 208 3.68 -2.42 20.34
CA THR A 208 4.63 -3.55 20.38
C THR A 208 5.08 -3.86 21.80
N PRO A 209 5.16 -5.16 22.17
CA PRO A 209 5.82 -5.59 23.38
C PRO A 209 7.36 -5.63 23.26
N HIS A 210 7.94 -5.40 22.06
CA HIS A 210 9.38 -5.54 21.82
C HIS A 210 10.20 -4.51 22.63
N PRO A 211 11.02 -4.92 23.63
CA PRO A 211 11.72 -3.99 24.51
C PRO A 211 12.69 -3.05 23.76
N GLY A 212 13.42 -3.57 22.78
CA GLY A 212 14.31 -2.78 21.92
C GLY A 212 13.60 -1.63 21.18
N LEU A 213 12.49 -1.93 20.49
CA LEU A 213 11.70 -0.91 19.79
C LEU A 213 11.07 0.10 20.75
N ARG A 214 10.57 -0.34 21.91
CA ARG A 214 10.04 0.57 22.95
C ARG A 214 11.12 1.52 23.48
N GLY A 215 12.31 1.01 23.74
CA GLY A 215 13.45 1.82 24.18
C GLY A 215 13.90 2.84 23.13
N ARG A 216 13.98 2.42 21.86
CA ARG A 216 14.26 3.32 20.72
C ARG A 216 13.19 4.41 20.60
N ALA A 217 11.91 4.04 20.65
CA ALA A 217 10.79 4.97 20.59
C ALA A 217 10.81 6.00 21.74
N ALA A 218 11.05 5.55 22.98
CA ALA A 218 11.13 6.44 24.14
C ALA A 218 12.27 7.47 24.03
N ARG A 219 13.47 7.02 23.61
CA ARG A 219 14.61 7.93 23.37
C ARG A 219 14.32 8.93 22.25
N ALA A 220 13.77 8.46 21.14
CA ALA A 220 13.41 9.32 20.02
C ALA A 220 12.32 10.32 20.43
N LEU A 221 11.34 9.92 21.25
CA LEU A 221 10.27 10.80 21.74
C LEU A 221 10.82 11.89 22.65
N LEU A 222 11.74 11.54 23.56
CA LEU A 222 12.42 12.50 24.43
C LEU A 222 13.25 13.53 23.64
N ALA A 223 13.88 13.10 22.54
CA ALA A 223 14.64 13.99 21.67
C ALA A 223 13.75 14.81 20.70
N TRP A 224 12.49 14.43 20.52
CA TRP A 224 11.56 15.13 19.63
C TRP A 224 10.91 16.32 20.36
N PRO A 225 10.76 17.50 19.74
CA PRO A 225 10.18 18.66 20.38
C PRO A 225 8.75 18.40 20.86
N GLU A 226 8.40 18.93 22.03
CA GLU A 226 7.04 18.94 22.54
C GLU A 226 6.15 19.79 21.62
N LEU A 227 5.13 19.16 21.05
CA LEU A 227 4.28 19.75 20.02
C LEU A 227 2.81 19.44 20.25
N PRO A 228 1.89 20.35 19.90
CA PRO A 228 0.46 20.12 20.04
C PRO A 228 0.00 18.88 19.28
N ALA A 229 -0.91 18.13 19.88
CA ALA A 229 -1.58 17.02 19.22
C ALA A 229 -2.37 17.51 18.00
N VAL A 230 -2.48 16.65 16.98
CA VAL A 230 -3.31 16.88 15.81
C VAL A 230 -4.21 15.67 15.60
N ARG A 231 -5.38 15.84 14.99
CA ARG A 231 -6.19 14.70 14.56
C ARG A 231 -5.69 14.25 13.18
N PRO A 232 -5.04 13.08 13.05
CA PRO A 232 -4.57 12.61 11.76
C PRO A 232 -5.77 12.28 10.88
N THR A 233 -5.78 12.80 9.66
CA THR A 233 -6.80 12.47 8.64
C THR A 233 -6.14 12.29 7.28
N ALA A 234 -6.75 11.51 6.40
CA ALA A 234 -6.26 11.34 5.04
C ALA A 234 -6.12 12.67 4.29
N ALA A 235 -7.05 13.61 4.51
CA ALA A 235 -7.02 14.95 3.94
C ALA A 235 -5.82 15.76 4.45
N LEU A 236 -5.50 15.65 5.74
CA LEU A 236 -4.37 16.36 6.34
C LEU A 236 -3.03 15.86 5.80
N PHE A 237 -2.88 14.54 5.60
CA PHE A 237 -1.71 13.97 4.90
C PHE A 237 -1.64 14.38 3.41
N ALA A 238 -2.78 14.50 2.73
CA ALA A 238 -2.83 14.91 1.32
C ALA A 238 -2.41 16.37 1.11
N ARG A 239 -2.56 17.22 2.13
CA ARG A 239 -2.17 18.64 2.11
C ARG A 239 -0.68 18.87 2.40
N LEU A 240 0.08 17.84 2.77
CA LEU A 240 1.50 17.97 3.04
C LEU A 240 2.25 18.38 1.77
N ARG A 241 2.96 19.50 1.84
CA ARG A 241 3.85 19.97 0.79
C ARG A 241 5.28 19.77 1.25
N TYR A 242 6.10 19.27 0.34
CA TYR A 242 7.52 19.04 0.57
C TYR A 242 8.31 20.04 -0.26
N ASP A 243 9.32 20.62 0.36
CA ASP A 243 10.32 21.47 -0.27
C ASP A 243 11.71 20.84 -0.11
N ARG A 244 12.76 21.51 -0.60
CA ARG A 244 14.14 21.04 -0.50
C ARG A 244 14.59 20.75 0.95
N LYS A 245 14.05 21.47 1.95
CA LYS A 245 14.41 21.30 3.37
C LYS A 245 13.66 20.12 4.01
N THR A 246 12.42 19.88 3.57
CA THR A 246 11.49 18.90 4.16
C THR A 246 11.39 17.60 3.36
N ALA A 247 12.06 17.50 2.20
CA ALA A 247 12.09 16.29 1.37
C ALA A 247 12.49 15.03 2.16
N ALA A 248 13.44 15.15 3.09
CA ALA A 248 13.92 14.05 3.92
C ALA A 248 12.86 13.48 4.88
N TYR A 249 11.79 14.22 5.17
CA TYR A 249 10.72 13.77 6.06
C TYR A 249 9.74 12.82 5.38
N ARG A 250 9.77 12.76 4.03
CA ARG A 250 8.80 12.02 3.23
C ARG A 250 8.76 10.52 3.56
N PRO A 251 9.89 9.80 3.75
CA PRO A 251 9.87 8.40 4.17
C PRO A 251 9.18 8.19 5.53
N ALA A 252 9.61 8.92 6.56
CA ALA A 252 9.03 8.85 7.91
C ALA A 252 7.51 9.14 7.89
N LEU A 253 7.09 10.18 7.16
CA LEU A 253 5.68 10.56 7.05
C LEU A 253 4.84 9.55 6.27
N ARG A 254 5.42 8.82 5.31
CA ARG A 254 4.72 7.73 4.62
C ARG A 254 4.41 6.59 5.57
N ILE A 255 5.36 6.20 6.42
CA ILE A 255 5.13 5.15 7.41
C ILE A 255 4.21 5.65 8.52
N ALA A 256 4.40 6.89 9.02
CA ALA A 256 3.49 7.50 9.99
C ALA A 256 2.04 7.56 9.49
N ARG A 257 1.83 7.80 8.19
CA ARG A 257 0.49 7.76 7.58
C ARG A 257 -0.13 6.37 7.67
N LEU A 258 0.66 5.31 7.47
CA LEU A 258 0.19 3.93 7.62
C LEU A 258 -0.21 3.67 9.07
N LEU A 259 0.67 3.99 10.01
CA LEU A 259 0.42 3.81 11.44
C LEU A 259 -0.81 4.60 11.89
N LEU A 260 -0.87 5.91 11.61
CA LEU A 260 -1.93 6.78 12.13
C LEU A 260 -3.29 6.62 11.45
N LEU A 261 -3.36 6.15 10.20
CA LEU A 261 -4.63 6.04 9.46
C LEU A 261 -5.12 4.61 9.23
N ARG A 262 -4.23 3.61 9.33
CA ARG A 262 -4.58 2.20 9.03
C ARG A 262 -4.46 1.26 10.21
N LEU A 263 -3.81 1.67 11.30
CA LEU A 263 -4.03 0.98 12.56
C LEU A 263 -5.46 1.29 13.00
N SER A 264 -6.25 0.24 13.19
CA SER A 264 -7.52 0.32 13.91
C SER A 264 -7.26 -0.11 15.35
N PRO A 265 -6.84 0.79 16.24
CA PRO A 265 -6.81 0.49 17.65
C PRO A 265 -8.25 0.38 18.15
N ASP A 266 -8.67 -0.81 18.57
CA ASP A 266 -9.70 -0.91 19.59
C ASP A 266 -9.00 -0.79 20.95
N LEU A 267 -8.50 0.41 21.25
CA LEU A 267 -7.82 0.74 22.52
C LEU A 267 -8.88 1.20 23.53
N HIS A 268 -9.74 0.27 23.94
CA HIS A 268 -10.61 0.47 25.09
C HIS A 268 -10.06 -0.34 26.27
N SER A 269 -9.21 0.32 27.06
CA SER A 269 -8.91 0.07 28.48
C SER A 269 -9.24 -1.35 28.99
N GLY A 270 -8.58 -2.38 28.46
CA GLY A 270 -8.80 -3.76 28.88
C GLY A 270 -7.76 -4.74 28.32
N PRO A 271 -7.57 -5.91 28.95
CA PRO A 271 -6.54 -6.90 28.60
C PRO A 271 -6.74 -7.63 27.25
N GLN A 272 -7.58 -7.10 26.36
CA GLN A 272 -7.92 -7.70 25.07
C GLN A 272 -7.82 -6.68 23.93
N ASP A 273 -6.77 -5.85 23.96
CA ASP A 273 -6.49 -4.89 22.90
C ASP A 273 -6.25 -5.60 21.56
N LEU A 274 -6.87 -5.08 20.51
CA LEU A 274 -6.66 -5.54 19.14
C LEU A 274 -5.98 -4.45 18.32
N VAL A 275 -4.88 -4.83 17.68
CA VAL A 275 -4.11 -3.97 16.77
C VAL A 275 -4.07 -4.64 15.41
N ALA A 276 -4.65 -4.00 14.39
CA ALA A 276 -4.68 -4.53 13.03
C ALA A 276 -4.08 -3.54 12.03
N LEU A 277 -3.21 -4.04 11.15
CA LEU A 277 -2.67 -3.32 10.01
C LEU A 277 -2.74 -4.22 8.77
N PHE A 278 -3.73 -3.94 7.92
CA PHE A 278 -4.00 -4.72 6.71
C PHE A 278 -3.88 -3.88 5.44
N PHE A 279 -3.51 -4.55 4.36
CA PHE A 279 -3.40 -4.01 3.01
C PHE A 279 -4.19 -4.88 2.04
N ASN A 280 -4.87 -4.24 1.10
CA ASN A 280 -5.63 -4.94 0.07
C ASN A 280 -4.67 -5.41 -1.03
N MET A 281 -4.54 -6.73 -1.24
CA MET A 281 -3.57 -7.28 -2.20
C MET A 281 -3.87 -6.91 -3.64
N ASN A 282 -5.14 -6.87 -4.05
CA ASN A 282 -5.52 -6.38 -5.38
C ASN A 282 -4.95 -4.98 -5.63
N ARG A 283 -5.12 -4.05 -4.66
CA ARG A 283 -4.60 -2.68 -4.78
C ARG A 283 -3.08 -2.59 -4.77
N ILE A 284 -2.40 -3.48 -4.04
CA ILE A 284 -0.93 -3.57 -4.06
C ILE A 284 -0.48 -4.01 -5.45
N TRP A 285 -1.09 -5.07 -5.97
CA TRP A 285 -0.79 -5.65 -7.28
C TRP A 285 -0.98 -4.66 -8.42
N GLU A 286 -2.16 -4.03 -8.52
CA GLU A 286 -2.47 -2.97 -9.49
C GLU A 286 -1.39 -1.88 -9.49
N ARG A 287 -1.00 -1.43 -8.29
CA ARG A 287 -0.10 -0.29 -8.11
C ARG A 287 1.36 -0.66 -8.34
N TYR A 288 1.74 -1.89 -8.04
CA TYR A 288 3.03 -2.47 -8.41
C TYR A 288 3.14 -2.50 -9.93
N LEU A 289 2.20 -3.16 -10.62
CA LEU A 289 2.18 -3.26 -12.09
C LEU A 289 2.22 -1.89 -12.77
N LEU A 290 1.37 -0.94 -12.34
CA LEU A 290 1.36 0.41 -12.90
C LEU A 290 2.73 1.09 -12.83
N ARG A 291 3.43 0.94 -11.70
CA ARG A 291 4.74 1.58 -11.52
C ARG A 291 5.84 0.85 -12.28
N THR A 292 5.79 -0.48 -12.32
CA THR A 292 6.73 -1.29 -13.09
C THR A 292 6.59 -0.98 -14.58
N ILE A 293 5.36 -0.99 -15.11
CA ILE A 293 5.09 -0.67 -16.51
C ILE A 293 5.48 0.78 -16.85
N ARG A 294 5.24 1.75 -15.96
CA ARG A 294 5.72 3.13 -16.15
C ARG A 294 7.24 3.25 -16.29
N ARG A 295 8.01 2.37 -15.63
CA ARG A 295 9.47 2.37 -15.73
C ARG A 295 9.97 1.68 -17.00
N LEU A 296 9.23 0.66 -17.45
CA LEU A 296 9.61 -0.18 -18.58
C LEU A 296 9.07 0.32 -19.92
N ALA A 297 7.99 1.10 -19.90
CA ALA A 297 7.37 1.62 -21.12
C ALA A 297 8.34 2.59 -21.83
N PRO A 298 8.35 2.59 -23.17
CA PRO A 298 9.12 3.56 -23.94
C PRO A 298 8.71 5.01 -23.64
N ALA A 299 9.65 5.96 -23.81
CA ALA A 299 9.49 7.34 -23.33
C ALA A 299 8.34 8.13 -24.02
N ASP A 300 7.98 7.73 -25.23
CA ASP A 300 6.90 8.25 -26.06
C ASP A 300 5.51 7.72 -25.66
N TRP A 301 5.43 6.70 -24.80
CA TRP A 301 4.17 6.16 -24.30
C TRP A 301 3.72 6.82 -23.00
N HIS A 302 2.46 7.27 -22.97
CA HIS A 302 1.83 7.73 -21.75
C HIS A 302 1.22 6.55 -20.98
N VAL A 303 1.69 6.30 -19.75
CA VAL A 303 1.21 5.20 -18.89
C VAL A 303 0.47 5.73 -17.67
N GLY A 304 -0.81 5.39 -17.56
CA GLY A 304 -1.72 5.95 -16.57
C GLY A 304 -2.65 4.93 -15.93
N LYS A 305 -3.17 5.27 -14.75
CA LYS A 305 -4.47 4.75 -14.31
C LYS A 305 -5.51 5.80 -14.72
N PRO A 306 -6.43 5.52 -15.65
CA PRO A 306 -7.39 6.50 -16.13
C PRO A 306 -8.36 6.92 -15.01
N PRO A 307 -9.04 8.08 -15.12
CA PRO A 307 -10.14 8.40 -14.22
C PRO A 307 -11.33 7.44 -14.42
N LYS A 308 -12.24 7.39 -13.44
CA LYS A 308 -13.50 6.64 -13.60
C LYS A 308 -14.39 7.30 -14.65
N CYS A 309 -14.70 6.61 -15.74
CA CYS A 309 -15.64 7.07 -16.75
C CYS A 309 -17.04 6.49 -16.50
N VAL A 310 -18.07 7.17 -17.01
CA VAL A 310 -19.43 6.63 -17.02
C VAL A 310 -19.50 5.55 -18.09
N PHE A 311 -19.94 4.36 -17.68
CA PHE A 311 -20.16 3.22 -18.58
C PHE A 311 -21.64 3.10 -18.94
N TRP A 312 -22.52 3.32 -17.97
CA TRP A 312 -23.96 3.30 -18.16
C TRP A 312 -24.60 4.32 -17.20
N GLN A 313 -25.67 4.97 -17.65
CA GLN A 313 -26.49 5.81 -16.79
C GLN A 313 -27.97 5.68 -17.19
N ASP A 314 -28.86 5.85 -16.23
CA ASP A 314 -30.29 5.99 -16.52
C ASP A 314 -30.59 7.31 -17.24
N ALA A 315 -31.80 7.43 -17.80
CA ALA A 315 -32.22 8.62 -18.54
C ALA A 315 -32.22 9.90 -17.68
N ALA A 316 -32.42 9.76 -16.36
CA ALA A 316 -32.44 10.86 -15.41
C ALA A 316 -31.03 11.27 -14.92
N GLY A 317 -29.98 10.50 -15.24
CA GLY A 317 -28.63 10.69 -14.72
C GLY A 317 -28.47 10.43 -13.22
N THR A 318 -29.48 9.82 -12.58
CA THR A 318 -29.51 9.53 -11.15
C THR A 318 -28.74 8.26 -10.79
N THR A 319 -28.84 7.24 -11.63
CA THR A 319 -28.14 5.96 -11.46
C THR A 319 -27.01 5.90 -12.46
N VAL A 320 -25.78 5.83 -11.98
CA VAL A 320 -24.58 5.84 -12.83
C VAL A 320 -23.70 4.65 -12.49
N SER A 321 -23.49 3.79 -13.48
CA SER A 321 -22.45 2.78 -13.46
C SER A 321 -21.17 3.34 -14.08
N ARG A 322 -20.04 3.16 -13.39
CA ARG A 322 -18.75 3.65 -13.82
C ARG A 322 -17.78 2.50 -13.99
N MET A 323 -16.90 2.63 -14.96
CA MET A 323 -15.82 1.69 -15.19
C MET A 323 -14.46 2.39 -15.11
N GLN A 324 -13.42 1.62 -14.82
CA GLN A 324 -12.06 2.13 -14.70
C GLN A 324 -11.06 0.97 -14.85
N PRO A 325 -10.37 0.88 -15.99
CA PRO A 325 -9.25 -0.03 -16.14
C PRO A 325 -8.14 0.27 -15.12
N ASP A 326 -7.30 -0.73 -14.85
CA ASP A 326 -6.20 -0.55 -13.92
C ASP A 326 -5.04 0.23 -14.51
N ILE A 327 -4.69 -0.05 -15.76
CA ILE A 327 -3.58 0.58 -16.47
C ILE A 327 -3.97 0.79 -17.94
N VAL A 328 -3.64 1.97 -18.46
CA VAL A 328 -3.79 2.31 -19.86
C VAL A 328 -2.45 2.85 -20.37
N LEU A 329 -2.04 2.36 -21.53
CA LEU A 329 -0.89 2.83 -22.27
C LEU A 329 -1.38 3.47 -23.57
N GLU A 330 -1.03 4.73 -23.78
CA GLU A 330 -1.47 5.53 -24.93
C GLU A 330 -0.24 6.02 -25.71
N HIS A 331 -0.30 5.88 -27.04
CA HIS A 331 0.66 6.46 -27.95
C HIS A 331 -0.09 7.19 -29.09
N PRO A 332 0.29 8.45 -29.42
CA PRO A 332 -0.42 9.23 -30.44
C PRO A 332 -0.50 8.56 -31.82
N ALA A 333 0.53 7.81 -32.22
CA ALA A 333 0.58 7.17 -33.54
C ALA A 333 0.31 5.65 -33.52
N HIS A 334 0.35 5.00 -32.35
CA HIS A 334 0.28 3.54 -32.26
C HIS A 334 -1.00 3.06 -31.57
N GLY A 335 -1.74 3.95 -30.89
CA GLY A 335 -3.04 3.65 -30.31
C GLY A 335 -2.96 3.34 -28.82
N CYS A 336 -3.91 2.52 -28.35
CA CYS A 336 -4.18 2.31 -26.93
C CYS A 336 -4.11 0.82 -26.57
N LEU A 337 -3.45 0.52 -25.44
CA LEU A 337 -3.41 -0.78 -24.79
C LEU A 337 -4.00 -0.67 -23.39
N VAL A 338 -5.02 -1.47 -23.09
CA VAL A 338 -5.65 -1.52 -21.77
C VAL A 338 -5.21 -2.79 -21.04
N LEU A 339 -4.78 -2.66 -19.80
CA LEU A 339 -4.38 -3.77 -18.94
C LEU A 339 -5.26 -3.79 -17.68
N ASP A 340 -5.77 -4.97 -17.34
CA ASP A 340 -6.53 -5.21 -16.11
C ASP A 340 -5.79 -6.22 -15.23
N ALA A 341 -5.63 -5.90 -13.96
CA ALA A 341 -4.79 -6.66 -13.05
C ALA A 341 -5.64 -7.51 -12.10
N LYS A 342 -5.36 -8.81 -12.03
CA LYS A 342 -6.08 -9.74 -11.16
C LYS A 342 -5.11 -10.44 -10.22
N TRP A 343 -5.32 -10.29 -8.91
CA TRP A 343 -4.55 -11.02 -7.91
C TRP A 343 -5.27 -12.32 -7.51
N LYS A 344 -5.16 -13.32 -8.38
CA LYS A 344 -5.69 -14.68 -8.16
C LYS A 344 -4.99 -15.65 -9.10
N ARG A 345 -5.02 -16.93 -8.75
CA ARG A 345 -4.73 -18.01 -9.71
C ARG A 345 -6.03 -18.38 -10.44
N PRO A 346 -6.07 -18.40 -11.79
CA PRO A 346 -7.21 -18.92 -12.51
C PRO A 346 -7.28 -20.45 -12.39
N ASP A 347 -8.46 -20.99 -12.05
CA ASP A 347 -8.69 -22.44 -11.92
C ASP A 347 -8.91 -23.08 -13.29
N GLY A 348 -7.87 -23.11 -14.13
CA GLY A 348 -7.86 -23.74 -15.45
C GLY A 348 -8.67 -23.03 -16.54
N TYR A 349 -9.64 -22.18 -16.17
CA TYR A 349 -10.41 -21.33 -17.07
C TYR A 349 -10.38 -19.87 -16.61
N TYR A 350 -10.26 -18.96 -17.58
CA TYR A 350 -10.37 -17.53 -17.35
C TYR A 350 -11.83 -17.16 -17.13
N ALA A 351 -12.14 -16.33 -16.12
CA ALA A 351 -13.52 -15.98 -15.83
C ALA A 351 -14.12 -15.20 -17.01
N GLU A 352 -15.26 -15.66 -17.54
CA GLU A 352 -15.94 -14.99 -18.67
C GLU A 352 -16.23 -13.52 -18.37
N ASP A 353 -16.54 -13.19 -17.12
CA ASP A 353 -16.79 -11.81 -16.70
C ASP A 353 -15.53 -10.94 -16.80
N ASP A 354 -14.33 -11.49 -16.60
CA ASP A 354 -13.07 -10.76 -16.79
C ASP A 354 -12.85 -10.45 -18.29
N LEU A 355 -13.21 -11.38 -19.18
CA LEU A 355 -13.14 -11.18 -20.64
C LEU A 355 -14.19 -10.18 -21.13
N ARG A 356 -15.43 -10.28 -20.64
CA ARG A 356 -16.52 -9.31 -20.93
C ARG A 356 -16.14 -7.90 -20.44
N GLN A 357 -15.50 -7.81 -19.28
CA GLN A 357 -14.98 -6.56 -18.74
C GLN A 357 -13.91 -5.95 -19.66
N LEU A 358 -12.94 -6.75 -20.13
CA LEU A 358 -11.94 -6.31 -21.09
C LEU A 358 -12.55 -5.84 -22.41
N PHE A 359 -13.55 -6.56 -22.93
CA PHE A 359 -14.28 -6.15 -24.13
C PHE A 359 -14.92 -4.76 -23.96
N ALA A 360 -15.61 -4.54 -22.83
CA ALA A 360 -16.20 -3.25 -22.53
C ALA A 360 -15.14 -2.14 -22.39
N TYR A 361 -13.99 -2.44 -21.78
CA TYR A 361 -12.87 -1.49 -21.74
C TYR A 361 -12.31 -1.16 -23.11
N ALA A 362 -12.15 -2.16 -23.98
CA ALA A 362 -11.62 -1.96 -25.33
C ALA A 362 -12.46 -0.92 -26.09
N HIS A 363 -13.78 -1.09 -26.07
CA HIS A 363 -14.70 -0.15 -26.70
C HIS A 363 -14.72 1.22 -26.04
N GLN A 364 -14.76 1.29 -24.70
CA GLN A 364 -14.85 2.56 -23.98
C GLN A 364 -13.59 3.43 -24.15
N PHE A 365 -12.42 2.81 -24.34
CA PHE A 365 -11.12 3.48 -24.44
C PHE A 365 -10.52 3.46 -25.85
N GLY A 366 -11.24 2.94 -26.85
CA GLY A 366 -10.75 2.83 -28.23
C GLY A 366 -9.50 1.95 -28.36
N ALA A 367 -9.34 0.96 -27.48
CA ALA A 367 -8.16 0.11 -27.46
C ALA A 367 -8.33 -1.06 -28.44
N THR A 368 -7.33 -1.26 -29.30
CA THR A 368 -7.26 -2.42 -30.21
C THR A 368 -6.60 -3.63 -29.56
N ARG A 369 -5.93 -3.42 -28.42
CA ARG A 369 -5.32 -4.46 -27.60
C ARG A 369 -5.73 -4.31 -26.15
N VAL A 370 -6.14 -5.41 -25.55
CA VAL A 370 -6.45 -5.52 -24.12
C VAL A 370 -5.79 -6.74 -23.53
N ARG A 371 -5.42 -6.70 -22.23
CA ARG A 371 -4.77 -7.86 -21.60
C ARG A 371 -5.08 -7.99 -20.11
N LEU A 372 -5.32 -9.23 -19.67
CA LEU A 372 -5.43 -9.61 -18.27
C LEU A 372 -4.04 -9.98 -17.73
N LEU A 373 -3.71 -9.45 -16.55
CA LEU A 373 -2.44 -9.68 -15.86
C LEU A 373 -2.68 -10.41 -14.53
N TYR A 374 -2.35 -11.69 -14.51
CA TYR A 374 -2.31 -12.52 -13.29
C TYR A 374 -0.89 -12.58 -12.74
N PRO A 375 -0.66 -12.75 -11.42
CA PRO A 375 0.65 -13.18 -10.94
C PRO A 375 0.93 -14.60 -11.44
N GLN A 376 2.19 -14.93 -11.75
CA GLN A 376 2.56 -16.29 -12.19
C GLN A 376 2.80 -17.21 -10.97
N PRO A 377 1.97 -18.24 -10.74
CA PRO A 377 2.16 -19.19 -9.66
C PRO A 377 2.98 -20.43 -10.05
N GLY A 378 3.18 -20.67 -11.36
CA GLY A 378 3.82 -21.88 -11.88
C GLY A 378 4.24 -21.75 -13.35
N THR A 379 4.15 -22.83 -14.12
CA THR A 379 4.58 -22.89 -15.54
C THR A 379 3.52 -22.45 -16.55
N GLU A 380 2.46 -21.81 -16.07
CA GLU A 380 1.34 -21.32 -16.88
C GLU A 380 1.86 -20.37 -17.99
N SER A 381 1.37 -20.56 -19.20
CA SER A 381 1.75 -19.79 -20.40
C SER A 381 0.64 -18.82 -20.78
N GLY A 382 1.02 -17.67 -21.31
CA GLY A 382 0.07 -16.68 -21.81
C GLY A 382 -0.75 -17.20 -22.98
N VAL A 383 -1.92 -16.58 -23.20
CA VAL A 383 -2.82 -16.90 -24.31
C VAL A 383 -3.14 -15.61 -25.07
N GLU A 384 -3.12 -15.69 -26.39
CA GLU A 384 -3.60 -14.63 -27.28
C GLU A 384 -4.92 -15.06 -27.93
N GLY A 385 -5.84 -14.12 -28.09
CA GLY A 385 -7.12 -14.34 -28.73
C GLY A 385 -7.68 -13.06 -29.36
N LEU A 386 -8.82 -13.22 -30.01
CA LEU A 386 -9.56 -12.15 -30.67
C LEU A 386 -11.01 -12.19 -30.18
N PHE A 387 -11.59 -11.01 -29.90
CA PHE A 387 -13.03 -10.95 -29.68
C PHE A 387 -13.78 -11.19 -30.99
N ALA A 388 -14.86 -11.97 -30.91
CA ALA A 388 -15.72 -12.23 -32.05
C ALA A 388 -16.34 -10.92 -32.59
N ARG A 389 -16.55 -10.86 -33.90
CA ARG A 389 -17.25 -9.74 -34.54
C ARG A 389 -18.75 -9.81 -34.24
N PRO A 390 -19.46 -8.67 -34.20
CA PRO A 390 -20.92 -8.65 -34.09
C PRO A 390 -21.57 -9.47 -35.22
N LEU A 391 -22.46 -10.41 -34.87
CA LEU A 391 -23.10 -11.33 -35.82
C LEU A 391 -24.10 -10.65 -36.77
N PHE A 392 -24.68 -9.52 -36.34
CA PHE A 392 -25.84 -8.90 -37.01
C PHE A 392 -25.58 -7.48 -37.52
N VAL A 393 -24.32 -7.02 -37.54
CA VAL A 393 -23.98 -5.69 -38.04
C VAL A 393 -23.16 -5.83 -39.31
N GLU A 394 -23.86 -5.90 -40.45
CA GLU A 394 -23.22 -5.83 -41.77
C GLU A 394 -22.47 -4.50 -41.92
N GLY A 395 -21.22 -4.57 -42.39
CA GLY A 395 -20.41 -3.38 -42.63
C GLY A 395 -19.82 -2.70 -41.38
N ALA A 396 -19.92 -3.31 -40.19
CA ALA A 396 -19.19 -2.82 -39.01
C ALA A 396 -17.68 -2.98 -39.22
N GLY A 397 -17.04 -1.92 -39.74
CA GLY A 397 -15.58 -1.80 -39.90
C GLY A 397 -14.82 -1.67 -38.57
N ALA A 398 -15.22 -2.40 -37.53
CA ALA A 398 -14.51 -2.41 -36.27
C ALA A 398 -13.19 -3.18 -36.44
N HIS A 399 -12.07 -2.49 -36.18
CA HIS A 399 -10.77 -3.13 -36.10
C HIS A 399 -10.81 -4.31 -35.13
N PRO A 400 -10.14 -5.44 -35.43
CA PRO A 400 -10.10 -6.58 -34.52
C PRO A 400 -9.53 -6.16 -33.17
N ILE A 401 -10.23 -6.52 -32.10
CA ILE A 401 -9.78 -6.29 -30.73
C ILE A 401 -9.05 -7.55 -30.26
N HIS A 402 -7.74 -7.42 -30.07
CA HIS A 402 -6.90 -8.49 -29.54
C HIS A 402 -7.01 -8.54 -28.01
N CYS A 403 -7.26 -9.74 -27.49
CA CYS A 403 -7.33 -10.00 -26.07
C CYS A 403 -6.21 -10.96 -25.68
N GLY A 404 -5.31 -10.50 -24.83
CA GLY A 404 -4.24 -11.31 -24.28
C GLY A 404 -4.48 -11.68 -22.82
N ILE A 405 -3.87 -12.78 -22.39
CA ILE A 405 -3.80 -13.16 -20.99
C ILE A 405 -2.35 -13.48 -20.67
N SER A 406 -1.83 -12.88 -19.62
CA SER A 406 -0.43 -13.02 -19.24
C SER A 406 -0.26 -13.25 -17.76
N TYR A 407 0.74 -14.06 -17.45
CA TYR A 407 1.16 -14.39 -16.11
C TYR A 407 2.47 -13.66 -15.82
N VAL A 408 2.41 -12.70 -14.91
CA VAL A 408 3.54 -11.86 -14.54
C VAL A 408 4.32 -12.54 -13.43
N ARG A 409 5.54 -12.97 -13.74
CA ARG A 409 6.46 -13.47 -12.72
C ARG A 409 6.98 -12.32 -11.89
N VAL A 410 7.05 -12.51 -10.57
CA VAL A 410 7.67 -11.56 -9.64
C VAL A 410 8.55 -12.32 -8.66
N GLY A 411 9.81 -11.91 -8.55
CA GLY A 411 10.81 -12.62 -7.76
C GLY A 411 11.39 -13.85 -8.47
N HIS A 412 11.87 -14.82 -7.68
CA HIS A 412 12.76 -15.93 -8.08
C HIS A 412 12.52 -16.56 -9.47
N GLU A 413 13.64 -16.79 -10.17
CA GLU A 413 13.75 -17.56 -11.41
C GLU A 413 14.41 -18.92 -11.09
N PRO A 414 13.66 -20.04 -11.08
CA PRO A 414 14.23 -21.35 -10.76
C PRO A 414 15.33 -21.80 -11.74
N ALA A 415 15.32 -21.25 -12.96
CA ALA A 415 16.17 -21.72 -14.08
C ALA A 415 17.59 -21.11 -14.12
N ALA A 416 17.91 -20.10 -13.31
CA ALA A 416 19.13 -19.30 -13.49
C ALA A 416 20.20 -19.43 -12.38
N GLY A 417 20.00 -20.27 -11.35
CA GLY A 417 20.98 -20.43 -10.27
C GLY A 417 21.25 -19.16 -9.44
N LEU A 418 20.46 -18.09 -9.62
CA LEU A 418 20.63 -16.80 -8.95
C LEU A 418 19.68 -16.70 -7.75
N ALA A 419 20.27 -16.77 -6.54
CA ALA A 419 19.58 -16.91 -5.25
C ALA A 419 18.79 -15.68 -4.75
N THR A 420 18.47 -14.68 -5.58
CA THR A 420 17.90 -13.40 -5.09
C THR A 420 16.69 -12.94 -5.92
N ASP A 421 15.62 -12.53 -5.22
CA ASP A 421 14.36 -12.00 -5.82
C ASP A 421 14.53 -10.64 -6.52
N VAL A 422 15.74 -10.12 -6.56
CA VAL A 422 16.07 -8.72 -6.86
C VAL A 422 17.07 -8.66 -7.98
N ASP A 423 16.96 -7.63 -8.79
CA ASP A 423 18.01 -7.25 -9.70
C ASP A 423 19.14 -6.54 -8.91
N PRO A 424 20.40 -7.00 -9.00
CA PRO A 424 21.51 -6.48 -8.20
C PRO A 424 21.91 -5.05 -8.57
N VAL A 425 21.54 -4.55 -9.75
CA VAL A 425 21.92 -3.22 -10.25
C VAL A 425 20.85 -2.19 -9.84
N SER A 426 19.59 -2.47 -10.16
CA SER A 426 18.47 -1.58 -9.88
C SER A 426 17.92 -1.71 -8.46
N ASN A 427 18.23 -2.81 -7.76
CA ASN A 427 17.66 -3.17 -6.46
C ASN A 427 16.12 -3.27 -6.45
N LEU A 428 15.51 -3.49 -7.61
CA LEU A 428 14.08 -3.73 -7.79
C LEU A 428 13.80 -5.24 -7.91
N LEU A 429 12.58 -5.65 -7.62
CA LEU A 429 12.07 -7.00 -7.86
C LEU A 429 12.26 -7.35 -9.34
N ARG A 430 12.80 -8.55 -9.58
CA ARG A 430 12.80 -9.12 -10.92
C ARG A 430 11.36 -9.37 -11.35
N CYS A 431 11.07 -9.06 -12.61
CA CYS A 431 9.74 -9.18 -13.18
C CYS A 431 9.79 -9.56 -14.66
N SER A 432 8.92 -10.48 -15.10
CA SER A 432 8.88 -10.91 -16.52
C SER A 432 8.49 -9.79 -17.48
N LEU A 433 7.80 -8.76 -17.00
CA LEU A 433 7.38 -7.59 -17.80
C LEU A 433 8.53 -6.90 -18.55
N THR A 434 9.77 -7.02 -18.05
CA THR A 434 10.95 -6.46 -18.71
C THR A 434 11.16 -7.03 -20.12
N GLN A 435 10.74 -8.28 -20.35
CA GLN A 435 10.80 -8.94 -21.65
C GLN A 435 9.44 -8.87 -22.37
N ASP A 436 8.35 -9.06 -21.63
CA ASP A 436 7.03 -9.26 -22.24
C ASP A 436 6.41 -7.96 -22.79
N LEU A 437 6.61 -6.81 -22.10
CA LEU A 437 5.84 -5.58 -22.36
C LEU A 437 5.96 -5.07 -23.80
N ALA A 438 7.16 -5.16 -24.39
CA ALA A 438 7.40 -4.70 -25.76
C ALA A 438 6.55 -5.45 -26.80
N THR A 439 6.29 -6.73 -26.57
CA THR A 439 5.48 -7.56 -27.48
C THR A 439 3.99 -7.19 -27.43
N TRP A 440 3.54 -6.57 -26.35
CA TRP A 440 2.13 -6.22 -26.15
C TRP A 440 1.75 -4.89 -26.79
N LEU A 441 2.71 -3.98 -26.96
CA LEU A 441 2.47 -2.64 -27.48
C LEU A 441 1.92 -2.68 -28.92
N PRO A 442 0.80 -1.98 -29.20
CA PRO A 442 0.36 -1.70 -30.56
C PRO A 442 1.52 -1.15 -31.42
N GLY A 443 1.66 -1.65 -32.66
CA GLY A 443 2.75 -1.23 -33.57
C GLY A 443 4.11 -1.89 -33.31
N GLY A 444 4.25 -2.77 -32.31
CA GLY A 444 5.46 -3.58 -32.10
C GLY A 444 5.79 -4.47 -33.30
N ALA A 445 6.97 -4.26 -33.87
CA ALA A 445 7.51 -4.96 -35.02
C ALA A 445 7.67 -6.47 -34.76
N GLY A 446 7.19 -7.29 -35.70
CA GLY A 446 7.97 -8.45 -36.08
C GLY A 446 9.32 -7.94 -36.60
N LEU A 447 10.42 -8.50 -36.11
CA LEU A 447 11.67 -8.52 -36.85
C LEU A 447 11.44 -9.37 -38.12
N SER A 448 10.75 -8.82 -39.11
CA SER A 448 10.72 -9.38 -40.47
C SER A 448 11.74 -8.59 -41.28
N GLY A 449 12.82 -9.27 -41.67
CA GLY A 449 13.91 -8.69 -42.44
C GLY A 449 13.42 -8.05 -43.74
N ALA A 450 13.91 -6.84 -43.98
CA ALA A 450 14.07 -6.24 -45.28
C ALA A 450 15.12 -5.14 -45.09
N ASP A 451 16.37 -5.47 -45.40
CA ASP A 451 17.36 -4.59 -46.04
C ASP A 451 18.69 -5.36 -46.13
N ALA A 452 18.75 -6.20 -47.16
CA ALA A 452 19.98 -6.52 -47.87
C ALA A 452 19.64 -6.37 -49.36
N GLY A 453 20.04 -5.24 -49.92
CA GLY A 453 19.80 -4.83 -51.30
C GLY A 453 20.33 -3.42 -51.52
#